data_AF-A0A945T3G8-F1
#
_entry.id   AF-A0A945T3G8-F1
#
_cell.length_a   1.000
_cell.length_b   1.000
_cell.length_c   1.000
_cell.angle_alpha   90.00
_cell.angle_beta   90.00
_cell.angle_gamma   90.00
#
_symmetry.space_group_name_H-M   'P 1'
#
loop_
_entity.id
_entity.type
_entity.pdbx_description
1 polymer ?
#
loop_
_entity_poly.entity_id
_entity_poly.type
_entity_poly.pdbx_seq_one_letter_code
_entity_poly.pdbx_strand_id
1 'polypeptide(L)'
;FHHTQSNFNILYLGTTIAIGLMAKYSFLLFIVLLALAALTIPSFRKPLLTRQGLLLFIPLTLLTLPHLGWLLEHQQEVFNAIDNKLKVSSEHLLLERLDSLRQFTVAAIAFVTPFSLLYLLIARKRLLPSKEAKNLPDTHQLLNRFYLLLITITVLLALFISMPHFKVRWFHPLMMIFPLWMLAWIEREEPFSQTKIRWIAGLTLLITLLILGIRLLQVTIGPEIGKYGRLNRPIVESLEQLPDHLKQQSVLITTDHFLAAHLLSHYPQHAIVFNQEIFHIDQLSRSKQCLYLWDDDTLLEPPILAGVDKQGTLKTKVGPIVYTLSYARSDRESCPPFMR
;
A
#
# COMPACT_ATOMS: atom_id res chain seq x y z
N PHE A 1 -5.63 4.42 41.14
CA PHE A 1 -4.48 4.21 40.24
C PHE A 1 -4.67 3.05 39.26
N HIS A 2 -5.16 1.86 39.65
CA HIS A 2 -5.41 0.77 38.69
C HIS A 2 -6.53 1.04 37.66
N HIS A 3 -7.64 1.69 38.05
CA HIS A 3 -8.75 2.00 37.13
C HIS A 3 -8.42 3.05 36.06
N THR A 4 -7.63 4.08 36.40
CA THR A 4 -7.23 5.14 35.46
C THR A 4 -6.27 4.61 34.40
N GLN A 5 -5.37 3.71 34.79
CA GLN A 5 -4.45 3.04 33.87
C GLN A 5 -5.20 2.10 32.91
N SER A 6 -6.28 1.46 33.38
CA SER A 6 -7.19 0.66 32.53
C SER A 6 -7.90 1.50 31.48
N ASN A 7 -8.49 2.64 31.86
CA ASN A 7 -9.21 3.50 30.92
C ASN A 7 -8.27 4.13 29.88
N PHE A 8 -7.09 4.58 30.30
CA PHE A 8 -6.07 5.11 29.39
C PHE A 8 -5.68 4.08 28.33
N ASN A 9 -5.43 2.82 28.72
CA ASN A 9 -5.07 1.76 27.79
C ASN A 9 -6.20 1.46 26.77
N ILE A 10 -7.46 1.50 27.21
CA ILE A 10 -8.62 1.29 26.32
C ILE A 10 -8.77 2.44 25.32
N LEU A 11 -8.63 3.68 25.78
CA LEU A 11 -8.66 4.86 24.90
C LEU A 11 -7.47 4.84 23.93
N TYR A 12 -6.28 4.49 24.40
CA TYR A 12 -5.09 4.33 23.56
C TYR A 12 -5.32 3.26 22.49
N LEU A 13 -5.87 2.10 22.85
CA LEU A 13 -6.23 1.05 21.91
C LEU A 13 -7.21 1.56 20.85
N GLY A 14 -8.29 2.23 21.26
CA GLY A 14 -9.26 2.81 20.32
C GLY A 14 -8.64 3.82 19.36
N THR A 15 -7.75 4.69 19.85
CA THR A 15 -7.00 5.65 19.04
C THR A 15 -6.08 4.95 18.04
N THR A 16 -5.33 3.92 18.46
CA THR A 16 -4.45 3.16 17.54
C THR A 16 -5.23 2.43 16.45
N ILE A 17 -6.40 1.89 16.79
CA ILE A 17 -7.30 1.26 15.81
C ILE A 17 -7.79 2.31 14.81
N ALA A 18 -8.23 3.48 15.28
CA ALA A 18 -8.71 4.55 14.44
C ALA A 18 -7.65 5.05 13.45
N ILE A 19 -6.45 5.32 13.95
CA ILE A 19 -5.31 5.76 13.14
C ILE A 19 -4.97 4.69 12.10
N GLY A 20 -4.95 3.41 12.49
CA GLY A 20 -4.68 2.31 11.56
C GLY A 20 -5.73 2.20 10.45
N LEU A 21 -7.01 2.39 10.76
CA LEU A 21 -8.09 2.41 9.76
C LEU A 21 -7.95 3.58 8.79
N MET A 22 -7.61 4.78 9.28
CA MET A 22 -7.37 5.95 8.45
C MET A 22 -6.09 5.83 7.61
N ALA A 23 -5.07 5.13 8.11
CA ALA A 23 -3.82 4.91 7.37
C ALA A 23 -4.02 3.94 6.20
N LYS A 24 -4.81 2.88 6.37
CA LYS A 24 -5.04 1.88 5.31
C LYS A 24 -6.28 1.03 5.54
N TYR A 25 -7.17 0.96 4.55
CA TYR A 25 -8.38 0.12 4.61
C TYR A 25 -8.13 -1.37 4.89
N SER A 26 -7.00 -1.94 4.42
CA SER A 26 -6.65 -3.34 4.71
C SER A 26 -6.37 -3.61 6.18
N PHE A 27 -6.17 -2.57 7.00
CA PHE A 27 -6.08 -2.68 8.45
C PHE A 27 -7.40 -3.09 9.11
N LEU A 28 -8.54 -2.81 8.46
CA LEU A 28 -9.85 -3.26 8.94
C LEU A 28 -9.90 -4.79 9.07
N LEU A 29 -9.41 -5.50 8.05
CA LEU A 29 -9.35 -6.97 8.08
C LEU A 29 -8.48 -7.47 9.24
N PHE A 30 -7.35 -6.81 9.51
CA PHE A 30 -6.51 -7.15 10.67
C PHE A 30 -7.27 -6.99 11.99
N ILE A 31 -7.92 -5.85 12.22
CA ILE A 31 -8.63 -5.57 13.47
C ILE A 31 -9.86 -6.45 13.65
N VAL A 32 -10.63 -6.71 12.59
CA VAL A 32 -11.80 -7.58 12.65
C VAL A 32 -11.38 -9.00 13.04
N LEU A 33 -10.35 -9.55 12.39
CA LEU A 33 -9.87 -10.91 12.72
C LEU A 33 -9.28 -10.97 14.14
N LEU A 34 -8.57 -9.93 14.58
CA LEU A 34 -8.03 -9.85 15.93
C LEU A 34 -9.13 -9.75 16.99
N ALA A 35 -10.17 -8.95 16.73
CA ALA A 35 -11.33 -8.82 17.60
C ALA A 35 -12.12 -10.13 17.68
N LEU A 36 -12.38 -10.79 16.55
CA LEU A 36 -13.01 -12.10 16.51
C LEU A 36 -12.20 -13.13 17.31
N ALA A 37 -10.88 -13.18 17.12
CA ALA A 37 -10.00 -14.04 17.90
C ALA A 37 -10.08 -13.72 19.40
N ALA A 38 -10.06 -12.44 19.79
CA ALA A 38 -10.16 -12.00 21.18
C ALA A 38 -11.50 -12.37 21.82
N LEU A 39 -12.60 -12.26 21.10
CA LEU A 39 -13.94 -12.63 21.58
C LEU A 39 -14.06 -14.13 21.88
N THR A 40 -13.23 -14.99 21.27
CA THR A 40 -13.24 -16.42 21.59
C THR A 40 -12.50 -16.78 22.89
N ILE A 41 -11.74 -15.86 23.49
CA ILE A 41 -10.90 -16.10 24.68
C ILE A 41 -11.48 -15.33 25.88
N PRO A 42 -11.83 -16.00 27.01
CA PRO A 42 -12.53 -15.35 28.12
C PRO A 42 -11.81 -14.14 28.73
N SER A 43 -10.48 -14.15 28.81
CA SER A 43 -9.68 -13.07 29.40
C SER A 43 -9.69 -11.79 28.58
N PHE A 44 -9.77 -11.87 27.24
CA PHE A 44 -9.91 -10.70 26.38
C PHE A 44 -11.38 -10.32 26.16
N ARG A 45 -12.27 -11.30 26.02
CA ARG A 45 -13.71 -11.07 25.82
C ARG A 45 -14.33 -10.27 26.96
N LYS A 46 -14.04 -10.64 28.22
CA LYS A 46 -14.70 -10.02 29.39
C LYS A 46 -14.42 -8.51 29.48
N PRO A 47 -13.17 -8.02 29.44
CA PRO A 47 -12.88 -6.58 29.43
C PRO A 47 -13.51 -5.84 28.25
N LEU A 48 -13.45 -6.43 27.05
CA LEU A 48 -13.97 -5.81 25.82
C LEU A 48 -15.50 -5.60 25.87
N LEU A 49 -16.24 -6.51 26.50
CA LEU A 49 -17.71 -6.44 26.61
C LEU A 49 -18.19 -5.71 27.88
N THR A 50 -17.31 -5.09 28.65
CA THR A 50 -17.71 -4.25 29.77
C THR A 50 -18.10 -2.84 29.34
N ARG A 51 -18.79 -2.10 30.23
CA ARG A 51 -19.04 -0.66 30.03
C ARG A 51 -17.75 0.15 29.84
N GLN A 52 -16.64 -0.28 30.45
CA GLN A 52 -15.32 0.36 30.24
C GLN A 52 -14.77 0.05 28.84
N GLY A 53 -15.02 -1.15 28.32
CA GLY A 53 -14.70 -1.52 26.94
C GLY A 53 -15.35 -0.60 25.90
N LEU A 54 -16.53 -0.05 26.20
CA LEU A 54 -17.20 0.92 25.32
C LEU A 54 -16.39 2.21 25.12
N LEU A 55 -15.48 2.56 26.04
CA LEU A 55 -14.60 3.71 25.88
C LEU A 55 -13.70 3.58 24.64
N LEU A 56 -13.45 2.36 24.15
CA LEU A 56 -12.70 2.11 22.91
C LEU A 56 -13.37 2.80 21.71
N PHE A 57 -14.70 2.80 21.66
CA PHE A 57 -15.45 3.36 20.55
C PHE A 57 -15.43 4.88 20.51
N ILE A 58 -15.06 5.55 21.60
CA ILE A 58 -15.00 7.02 21.66
C ILE A 58 -13.97 7.58 20.66
N PRO A 59 -12.66 7.30 20.78
CA PRO A 59 -11.67 7.79 19.81
C PRO A 59 -11.87 7.14 18.44
N LEU A 60 -12.33 5.88 18.38
CA LEU A 60 -12.61 5.21 17.13
C LEU A 60 -13.64 5.98 16.31
N THR A 61 -14.77 6.33 16.90
CA THR A 61 -15.83 7.08 16.23
C THR A 61 -15.39 8.50 15.95
N LEU A 62 -14.83 9.19 16.95
CA LEU A 62 -14.43 10.60 16.81
C LEU A 62 -13.45 10.83 15.65
N LEU A 63 -12.49 9.90 15.45
CA LEU A 63 -11.46 10.03 14.43
C LEU A 63 -11.87 9.46 13.08
N THR A 64 -12.75 8.44 13.02
CA THR A 64 -13.12 7.80 11.74
C THR A 64 -14.43 8.32 11.16
N LEU A 65 -15.35 8.83 11.98
CA LEU A 65 -16.68 9.25 11.53
C LEU A 65 -16.67 10.37 10.47
N PRO A 66 -15.83 11.42 10.56
CA PRO A 66 -15.79 12.45 9.52
C PRO A 66 -15.44 11.88 8.14
N HIS A 67 -14.47 10.96 8.09
CA HIS A 67 -14.07 10.28 6.86
C HIS A 67 -15.16 9.34 6.33
N LEU A 68 -15.82 8.60 7.23
CA LEU A 68 -16.95 7.75 6.85
C LEU A 68 -18.11 8.59 6.28
N GLY A 69 -18.38 9.76 6.85
CA GLY A 69 -19.35 10.72 6.32
C GLY A 69 -19.02 11.14 4.89
N TRP A 70 -17.76 11.53 4.64
CA TRP A 70 -17.29 11.88 3.30
C TRP A 70 -17.43 10.73 2.30
N LEU A 71 -17.07 9.49 2.71
CA LEU A 71 -17.22 8.30 1.86
C LEU A 71 -18.67 8.00 1.47
N LEU A 72 -19.62 8.28 2.36
CA LEU A 72 -21.04 8.09 2.10
C LEU A 72 -21.59 9.10 1.08
N GLU A 73 -20.99 10.28 0.99
CA GLU A 73 -21.34 11.31 0.00
C GLU A 73 -20.70 11.02 -1.37
N HIS A 74 -19.53 10.39 -1.42
CA HIS A 74 -18.74 10.15 -2.65
C HIS A 74 -18.73 8.68 -3.08
N GLN A 75 -19.82 7.95 -2.85
CA GLN A 75 -19.88 6.49 -3.06
C GLN A 75 -19.51 6.08 -4.49
N GLN A 76 -20.01 6.79 -5.50
CA GLN A 76 -19.76 6.45 -6.90
C GLN A 76 -18.26 6.52 -7.25
N GLU A 77 -17.58 7.59 -6.84
CA GLU A 77 -16.13 7.75 -7.02
C GLU A 77 -15.35 6.65 -6.32
N VAL A 78 -15.75 6.33 -5.08
CA VAL A 78 -15.13 5.27 -4.27
C VAL A 78 -15.31 3.91 -4.93
N PHE A 79 -16.52 3.57 -5.39
CA PHE A 79 -16.79 2.30 -6.07
C PHE A 79 -15.98 2.18 -7.36
N ASN A 80 -15.95 3.21 -8.19
CA ASN A 80 -15.15 3.23 -9.41
C ASN A 80 -13.65 3.06 -9.12
N ALA A 81 -13.13 3.73 -8.08
CA ALA A 81 -11.74 3.59 -7.68
C ALA A 81 -11.40 2.19 -7.14
N ILE A 82 -12.34 1.54 -6.45
CA ILE A 82 -12.20 0.17 -5.94
C ILE A 82 -12.25 -0.82 -7.10
N ASP A 83 -13.22 -0.70 -7.99
CA ASP A 83 -13.42 -1.59 -9.13
C ASP A 83 -12.23 -1.54 -10.08
N ASN A 84 -11.76 -0.34 -10.43
CA ASN A 84 -10.55 -0.16 -11.24
C ASN A 84 -9.28 -0.77 -10.61
N LYS A 85 -9.21 -0.81 -9.27
CA LYS A 85 -8.05 -1.37 -8.54
C LYS A 85 -8.10 -2.87 -8.36
N LEU A 86 -9.29 -3.42 -8.08
CA LEU A 86 -9.46 -4.84 -7.76
C LEU A 86 -9.82 -5.67 -8.98
N LYS A 87 -10.53 -5.08 -9.96
CA LYS A 87 -11.14 -5.74 -11.11
C LYS A 87 -11.77 -7.07 -10.70
N VAL A 88 -12.61 -7.02 -9.66
CA VAL A 88 -13.23 -8.23 -9.10
C VAL A 88 -14.24 -8.70 -10.12
N SER A 89 -14.06 -9.92 -10.62
CA SER A 89 -15.05 -10.56 -11.48
C SER A 89 -15.39 -11.95 -10.93
N SER A 90 -16.69 -12.21 -10.87
CA SER A 90 -17.28 -13.46 -10.42
C SER A 90 -17.38 -14.51 -11.52
N GLU A 91 -17.18 -14.12 -12.79
CA GLU A 91 -17.42 -14.96 -13.97
C GLU A 91 -16.23 -15.87 -14.34
N HIS A 92 -15.10 -15.72 -13.67
CA HIS A 92 -13.86 -16.39 -14.07
C HIS A 92 -13.79 -17.88 -13.69
N LEU A 93 -13.17 -18.66 -14.59
CA LEU A 93 -12.92 -20.09 -14.48
C LEU A 93 -12.14 -20.45 -13.19
N LEU A 94 -12.33 -21.68 -12.69
CA LEU A 94 -11.61 -22.24 -11.54
C LEU A 94 -10.09 -22.00 -11.56
N LEU A 95 -9.48 -21.94 -12.76
CA LEU A 95 -8.05 -21.68 -12.95
C LEU A 95 -7.60 -20.33 -12.38
N GLU A 96 -8.39 -19.27 -12.54
CA GLU A 96 -8.03 -17.93 -12.04
C GLU A 96 -8.17 -17.83 -10.51
N ARG A 97 -9.11 -18.58 -9.94
CA ARG A 97 -9.26 -18.70 -8.49
C ARG A 97 -8.07 -19.44 -7.87
N LEU A 98 -7.61 -20.51 -8.53
CA LEU A 98 -6.41 -21.24 -8.15
C LEU A 98 -5.15 -20.37 -8.29
N ASP A 99 -5.05 -19.56 -9.36
CA ASP A 99 -3.92 -18.65 -9.51
C ASP A 99 -3.94 -17.55 -8.45
N SER A 100 -5.11 -16.99 -8.13
CA SER A 100 -5.27 -16.07 -7.00
C SER A 100 -4.77 -16.71 -5.72
N LEU A 101 -5.26 -17.92 -5.36
CA LEU A 101 -4.82 -18.65 -4.16
C LEU A 101 -3.30 -18.89 -4.15
N ARG A 102 -2.71 -19.21 -5.30
CA ARG A 102 -1.26 -19.36 -5.44
C ARG A 102 -0.55 -18.04 -5.15
N GLN A 103 -0.97 -16.94 -5.76
CA GLN A 103 -0.39 -15.61 -5.52
C GLN A 103 -0.49 -15.22 -4.04
N PHE A 104 -1.65 -15.44 -3.42
CA PHE A 104 -1.90 -15.27 -1.98
C PHE A 104 -0.90 -16.06 -1.14
N THR A 105 -0.75 -17.35 -1.43
CA THR A 105 0.12 -18.25 -0.68
C THR A 105 1.59 -17.87 -0.84
N VAL A 106 2.03 -17.58 -2.07
CA VAL A 106 3.41 -17.15 -2.37
C VAL A 106 3.73 -15.85 -1.65
N ALA A 107 2.82 -14.88 -1.67
CA ALA A 107 2.96 -13.61 -0.96
C ALA A 107 3.10 -13.80 0.55
N ALA A 108 2.25 -14.64 1.15
CA ALA A 108 2.31 -14.96 2.57
C ALA A 108 3.63 -15.64 2.95
N ILE A 109 4.05 -16.66 2.20
CA ILE A 109 5.31 -17.38 2.42
C ILE A 109 6.49 -16.41 2.29
N ALA A 110 6.54 -15.60 1.23
CA ALA A 110 7.60 -14.63 1.00
C ALA A 110 7.72 -13.62 2.16
N PHE A 111 6.60 -13.20 2.75
CA PHE A 111 6.60 -12.29 3.88
C PHE A 111 7.17 -12.93 5.15
N VAL A 112 6.75 -14.15 5.49
CA VAL A 112 7.14 -14.80 6.76
C VAL A 112 8.55 -15.40 6.71
N THR A 113 9.02 -15.78 5.52
CA THR A 113 10.29 -16.50 5.31
C THR A 113 11.50 -15.83 5.97
N PRO A 114 11.77 -14.52 5.81
CA PRO A 114 12.94 -13.89 6.43
C PRO A 114 12.95 -14.02 7.95
N PHE A 115 11.80 -13.83 8.59
CA PHE A 115 11.65 -13.96 10.04
C PHE A 115 11.75 -15.43 10.47
N SER A 116 11.11 -16.33 9.73
CA SER A 116 11.20 -17.77 10.00
C SER A 116 12.63 -18.27 9.92
N LEU A 117 13.40 -17.87 8.90
CA LEU A 117 14.81 -18.24 8.75
C LEU A 117 15.66 -17.70 9.90
N LEU A 118 15.49 -16.42 10.26
CA LEU A 118 16.18 -15.79 11.39
C LEU A 118 16.01 -16.61 12.68
N TYR A 119 14.77 -16.92 13.03
CA TYR A 119 14.47 -17.65 14.26
C TYR A 119 14.77 -19.16 14.16
N LEU A 120 14.70 -19.77 12.97
CA LEU A 120 15.15 -21.14 12.74
C LEU A 120 16.64 -21.29 13.07
N LEU A 121 17.48 -20.33 12.68
CA LEU A 121 18.91 -20.35 12.96
C LEU A 121 19.21 -20.28 14.47
N ILE A 122 18.40 -19.52 15.22
CA ILE A 122 18.65 -19.22 16.64
C ILE A 122 17.98 -20.23 17.59
N ALA A 123 16.82 -20.76 17.19
CA ALA A 123 15.92 -21.49 18.08
C ALA A 123 15.34 -22.78 17.46
N ARG A 124 16.04 -23.42 16.51
CA ARG A 124 15.58 -24.65 15.82
C ARG A 124 14.92 -25.69 16.73
N LYS A 125 15.54 -25.98 17.88
CA LYS A 125 15.05 -27.00 18.84
C LYS A 125 13.72 -26.61 19.51
N ARG A 126 13.46 -25.32 19.71
CA ARG A 126 12.25 -24.78 20.37
C ARG A 126 11.05 -24.61 19.43
N LEU A 127 11.27 -24.74 18.12
CA LEU A 127 10.20 -24.66 17.12
C LEU A 127 9.37 -25.95 17.06
N LEU A 128 9.96 -27.08 17.45
CA LEU A 128 9.24 -28.35 17.52
C LEU A 128 8.18 -28.29 18.65
N PRO A 129 6.99 -28.86 18.45
CA PRO A 129 5.98 -28.96 19.49
C PRO A 129 6.51 -29.80 20.66
N SER A 130 6.55 -29.22 21.86
CA SER A 130 6.81 -29.98 23.09
C SER A 130 5.50 -30.50 23.67
N LYS A 131 5.52 -31.75 24.15
CA LYS A 131 4.38 -32.37 24.86
C LYS A 131 4.10 -31.73 26.22
N GLU A 132 5.05 -30.95 26.75
CA GLU A 132 4.97 -30.36 28.11
C GLU A 132 4.29 -28.98 28.15
N ALA A 133 4.02 -28.35 27.00
CA ALA A 133 3.36 -27.05 26.94
C ALA A 133 1.84 -27.15 27.21
N LYS A 134 1.47 -27.51 28.45
CA LYS A 134 0.06 -27.78 28.81
C LYS A 134 -0.80 -26.54 29.03
N ASN A 135 -0.23 -25.33 29.16
CA ASN A 135 -1.00 -24.08 29.30
C ASN A 135 -0.31 -22.94 28.54
N LEU A 136 -0.69 -22.72 27.28
CA LEU A 136 -0.19 -21.57 26.52
C LEU A 136 -0.81 -20.27 27.06
N PRO A 137 -0.02 -19.20 27.25
CA PRO A 137 -0.54 -17.90 27.63
C PRO A 137 -1.67 -17.43 26.70
N ASP A 138 -2.65 -16.73 27.24
CA ASP A 138 -3.82 -16.27 26.46
C ASP A 138 -3.41 -15.44 25.24
N THR A 139 -2.36 -14.62 25.34
CA THR A 139 -1.78 -13.86 24.22
C THR A 139 -1.33 -14.77 23.07
N HIS A 140 -0.75 -15.92 23.38
CA HIS A 140 -0.35 -16.89 22.36
C HIS A 140 -1.58 -17.54 21.72
N GLN A 141 -2.60 -17.88 22.51
CA GLN A 141 -3.87 -18.40 21.98
C GLN A 141 -4.55 -17.38 21.06
N LEU A 142 -4.50 -16.09 21.41
CA LEU A 142 -5.05 -15.01 20.60
C LEU A 142 -4.40 -14.98 19.22
N LEU A 143 -3.07 -15.00 19.16
CA LEU A 143 -2.34 -14.97 17.90
C LEU A 143 -2.54 -16.26 17.07
N ASN A 144 -2.60 -17.43 17.71
CA ASN A 144 -2.95 -18.68 17.03
C ASN A 144 -4.34 -18.60 16.37
N ARG A 145 -5.35 -18.14 17.12
CA ARG A 145 -6.73 -18.01 16.61
C ARG A 145 -6.82 -16.93 15.53
N PHE A 146 -6.09 -15.84 15.67
CA PHE A 146 -5.97 -14.81 14.64
C PHE A 146 -5.44 -15.40 13.32
N TYR A 147 -4.31 -16.14 13.34
CA TYR A 147 -3.75 -16.75 12.13
C TYR A 147 -4.64 -17.86 11.57
N LEU A 148 -5.30 -18.65 12.42
CA LEU A 148 -6.29 -19.63 11.99
C LEU A 148 -7.45 -18.96 11.23
N LEU A 149 -8.04 -17.90 11.81
CA LEU A 149 -9.12 -17.15 11.18
C LEU A 149 -8.63 -16.49 9.88
N LEU A 150 -7.41 -15.96 9.87
CA LEU A 150 -6.80 -15.36 8.69
C LEU A 150 -6.61 -16.37 7.55
N ILE A 151 -6.08 -17.55 7.84
CA ILE A 151 -5.93 -18.62 6.84
C ILE A 151 -7.32 -19.04 6.35
N THR A 152 -8.27 -19.25 7.27
CA THR A 152 -9.64 -19.67 6.94
C THR A 152 -10.32 -18.65 6.02
N ILE A 153 -10.31 -17.36 6.37
CA ILE A 153 -10.95 -16.33 5.55
C ILE A 153 -10.24 -16.16 4.22
N THR A 154 -8.90 -16.28 4.17
CA THR A 154 -8.14 -16.16 2.91
C THR A 154 -8.47 -17.31 1.97
N VAL A 155 -8.55 -18.55 2.49
CA VAL A 155 -8.95 -19.72 1.71
C VAL A 155 -10.40 -19.57 1.23
N LEU A 156 -11.33 -19.17 2.10
CA LEU A 156 -12.71 -18.94 1.72
C LEU A 156 -12.83 -17.86 0.63
N LEU A 157 -12.19 -16.71 0.81
CA LEU A 157 -12.18 -15.64 -0.19
C LEU A 157 -11.60 -16.12 -1.51
N ALA A 158 -10.50 -16.88 -1.51
CA ALA A 158 -9.90 -17.40 -2.74
C ALA A 158 -10.77 -18.46 -3.46
N LEU A 159 -11.65 -19.17 -2.74
CA LEU A 159 -12.58 -20.14 -3.33
C LEU A 159 -13.77 -19.46 -4.03
N PHE A 160 -14.22 -18.32 -3.50
CA PHE A 160 -15.43 -17.62 -3.98
C PHE A 160 -15.14 -16.36 -4.80
N ILE A 161 -13.95 -15.77 -4.68
CA ILE A 161 -13.59 -14.47 -5.27
C ILE A 161 -12.23 -14.58 -5.98
N SER A 162 -12.17 -14.20 -7.25
CA SER A 162 -10.92 -14.02 -7.99
C SER A 162 -10.41 -12.58 -7.80
N MET A 163 -9.12 -12.42 -7.48
CA MET A 163 -8.47 -11.11 -7.37
C MET A 163 -7.18 -11.11 -8.21
N PRO A 164 -7.28 -11.00 -9.54
CA PRO A 164 -6.15 -11.21 -10.46
C PRO A 164 -5.04 -10.17 -10.28
N HIS A 165 -5.35 -8.99 -9.73
CA HIS A 165 -4.39 -7.92 -9.48
C HIS A 165 -4.04 -7.75 -8.00
N PHE A 166 -4.08 -8.83 -7.24
CA PHE A 166 -3.73 -8.80 -5.83
C PHE A 166 -2.26 -8.38 -5.61
N LYS A 167 -2.04 -7.36 -4.79
CA LYS A 167 -0.68 -6.86 -4.48
C LYS A 167 -0.21 -7.42 -3.15
N VAL A 168 0.98 -8.05 -3.13
CA VAL A 168 1.66 -8.58 -1.92
C VAL A 168 1.60 -7.63 -0.72
N ARG A 169 1.77 -6.32 -0.98
CA ARG A 169 1.74 -5.26 0.04
C ARG A 169 0.42 -5.13 0.81
N TRP A 170 -0.67 -5.76 0.37
CA TRP A 170 -1.95 -5.75 1.07
C TRP A 170 -1.95 -6.67 2.29
N PHE A 171 -1.07 -7.69 2.33
CA PHE A 171 -0.87 -8.53 3.51
C PHE A 171 -0.07 -7.89 4.64
N HIS A 172 0.58 -6.76 4.40
CA HIS A 172 1.48 -6.16 5.39
C HIS A 172 0.82 -6.00 6.78
N PRO A 173 -0.40 -5.43 6.93
CA PRO A 173 -1.02 -5.31 8.25
C PRO A 173 -1.28 -6.65 8.94
N LEU A 174 -1.57 -7.68 8.15
CA LEU A 174 -1.91 -9.01 8.65
C LEU A 174 -0.66 -9.77 9.12
N MET A 175 0.41 -9.69 8.33
CA MET A 175 1.62 -10.49 8.54
C MET A 175 2.66 -9.76 9.39
N MET A 176 2.57 -8.44 9.58
CA MET A 176 3.52 -7.69 10.42
C MET A 176 3.58 -8.17 11.88
N ILE A 177 2.52 -8.81 12.39
CA ILE A 177 2.50 -9.39 13.74
C ILE A 177 3.12 -10.81 13.79
N PHE A 178 3.53 -11.37 12.65
CA PHE A 178 4.11 -12.71 12.57
C PHE A 178 5.38 -12.90 13.41
N PRO A 179 6.34 -11.96 13.41
CA PRO A 179 7.55 -12.11 14.23
C PRO A 179 7.21 -12.19 15.71
N LEU A 180 6.19 -11.45 16.17
CA LEU A 180 5.69 -11.51 17.55
C LEU A 180 5.05 -12.87 17.85
N TRP A 181 4.24 -13.40 16.94
CA TRP A 181 3.65 -14.74 17.09
C TRP A 181 4.72 -15.82 17.19
N MET A 182 5.74 -15.75 16.35
CA MET A 182 6.83 -16.72 16.35
C MET A 182 7.70 -16.61 17.61
N LEU A 183 7.97 -15.40 18.09
CA LEU A 183 8.64 -15.19 19.37
C LEU A 183 7.82 -15.76 20.54
N ALA A 184 6.54 -15.45 20.61
CA ALA A 184 5.64 -16.00 21.62
C ALA A 184 5.62 -17.54 21.58
N TRP A 185 5.68 -18.14 20.39
CA TRP A 185 5.77 -19.59 20.20
C TRP A 185 7.08 -20.17 20.73
N ILE A 186 8.20 -19.49 20.51
CA ILE A 186 9.53 -19.96 20.92
C ILE A 186 9.75 -19.78 22.43
N GLU A 187 9.25 -18.68 23.00
CA GLU A 187 9.39 -18.35 24.42
C GLU A 187 8.31 -18.99 25.31
N ARG A 188 7.45 -19.86 24.75
CA ARG A 188 6.36 -20.51 25.49
C ARG A 188 6.81 -21.37 26.68
N GLU A 189 8.04 -21.89 26.63
CA GLU A 189 8.64 -22.73 27.67
C GLU A 189 9.61 -21.91 28.53
N GLU A 190 10.56 -21.21 27.88
CA GLU A 190 11.54 -20.39 28.56
C GLU A 190 11.83 -19.13 27.74
N PRO A 191 11.98 -17.96 28.39
CA PRO A 191 12.39 -16.74 27.71
C PRO A 191 13.79 -16.90 27.11
N PHE A 192 14.11 -16.08 26.12
CA PHE A 192 15.48 -16.05 25.61
C PHE A 192 16.46 -15.50 26.66
N SER A 193 17.69 -16.02 26.64
CA SER A 193 18.78 -15.40 27.40
C SER A 193 19.09 -14.01 26.82
N GLN A 194 19.54 -13.10 27.68
CA GLN A 194 19.92 -11.74 27.28
C GLN A 194 20.92 -11.71 26.11
N THR A 195 21.86 -12.67 26.08
CA THR A 195 22.81 -12.82 24.97
C THR A 195 22.11 -13.11 23.65
N LYS A 196 21.13 -14.01 23.62
CA LYS A 196 20.37 -14.33 22.39
C LYS A 196 19.53 -13.15 21.93
N ILE A 197 18.90 -12.42 22.85
CA ILE A 197 18.14 -11.21 22.54
C ILE A 197 19.05 -10.16 21.88
N ARG A 198 20.25 -9.93 22.42
CA ARG A 198 21.23 -9.01 21.81
C ARG A 198 21.67 -9.46 20.41
N TRP A 199 21.86 -10.76 20.19
CA TRP A 199 22.15 -11.30 18.85
C TRP A 199 21.00 -11.09 17.87
N ILE A 200 19.74 -11.37 18.27
CA ILE A 200 18.55 -11.12 17.45
C ILE A 200 18.44 -9.63 17.10
N ALA A 201 18.57 -8.76 18.09
CA ALA A 201 18.50 -7.31 17.90
C ALA A 201 19.62 -6.80 16.98
N GLY A 202 20.86 -7.25 17.21
CA GLY A 202 22.02 -6.89 16.38
C GLY A 202 21.88 -7.36 14.94
N LEU A 203 21.43 -8.60 14.71
CA LEU A 203 21.21 -9.14 13.37
C LEU A 203 20.04 -8.44 12.66
N THR A 204 18.96 -8.14 13.39
CA THR A 204 17.82 -7.36 12.84
C THR A 204 18.27 -5.95 12.46
N LEU A 205 19.07 -5.29 13.30
CA LEU A 205 19.64 -3.98 13.02
C LEU A 205 20.58 -4.03 11.80
N LEU A 206 21.47 -5.01 11.73
CA LEU A 206 22.38 -5.21 10.59
C LEU A 206 21.61 -5.38 9.28
N ILE A 207 20.60 -6.27 9.25
CA ILE A 207 19.76 -6.49 8.07
C ILE A 207 19.01 -5.20 7.70
N THR A 208 18.50 -4.46 8.68
CA THR A 208 17.81 -3.18 8.45
C THR A 208 18.75 -2.16 7.80
N LEU A 209 19.96 -1.99 8.35
CA LEU A 209 20.97 -1.10 7.79
C LEU A 209 21.43 -1.54 6.40
N LEU A 210 21.56 -2.85 6.16
CA LEU A 210 21.89 -3.40 4.85
C LEU A 210 20.78 -3.08 3.83
N ILE A 211 19.51 -3.27 4.17
CA ILE A 211 18.38 -2.92 3.29
C ILE A 211 18.39 -1.43 2.98
N LEU A 212 18.57 -0.57 3.99
CA LEU A 212 18.66 0.88 3.79
C LEU A 212 19.85 1.26 2.89
N GLY A 213 21.01 0.65 3.11
CA GLY A 213 22.20 0.83 2.28
C GLY A 213 21.96 0.42 0.83
N ILE A 214 21.35 -0.75 0.60
CA ILE A 214 20.98 -1.22 -0.75
C ILE A 214 20.00 -0.25 -1.41
N ARG A 215 19.00 0.26 -0.67
CA ARG A 215 18.04 1.24 -1.21
C ARG A 215 18.72 2.55 -1.58
N LEU A 216 19.66 3.02 -0.76
CA LEU A 216 20.45 4.21 -1.08
C LEU A 216 21.27 3.99 -2.35
N LEU A 217 21.98 2.85 -2.45
CA LEU A 217 22.76 2.49 -3.64
C LEU A 217 21.89 2.35 -4.90
N GLN A 218 20.67 1.82 -4.78
CA GLN A 218 19.71 1.74 -5.90
C GLN A 218 19.28 3.11 -6.42
N VAL A 219 19.21 4.11 -5.55
CA VAL A 219 18.85 5.48 -5.94
C VAL A 219 20.07 6.22 -6.52
N THR A 220 21.24 6.07 -5.93
CA THR A 220 22.43 6.84 -6.33
C THR A 220 23.19 6.19 -7.50
N ILE A 221 23.67 4.95 -7.32
CA ILE A 221 24.52 4.25 -8.28
C ILE A 221 23.70 3.37 -9.23
N GLY A 222 22.49 2.98 -8.81
CA GLY A 222 21.58 2.13 -9.57
C GLY A 222 21.44 2.51 -11.05
N PRO A 223 21.19 3.79 -11.39
CA PRO A 223 21.12 4.21 -12.79
C PRO A 223 22.39 3.92 -13.58
N GLU A 224 23.57 4.19 -13.04
CA GLU A 224 24.87 4.02 -13.72
C GLU A 224 25.12 2.56 -14.12
N ILE A 225 24.62 1.61 -13.33
CA ILE A 225 24.74 0.17 -13.59
C ILE A 225 23.52 -0.41 -14.34
N GLY A 226 22.68 0.43 -14.93
CA GLY A 226 21.49 0.02 -15.68
C GLY A 226 20.32 -0.47 -14.81
N LYS A 227 20.36 -0.23 -13.50
CA LYS A 227 19.28 -0.52 -12.53
C LYS A 227 18.53 0.76 -12.21
N TYR A 228 17.79 1.23 -13.19
CA TYR A 228 16.93 2.41 -13.08
C TYR A 228 15.57 2.07 -12.48
N GLY A 229 15.01 3.01 -11.74
CA GLY A 229 13.71 2.89 -11.10
C GLY A 229 13.01 4.23 -11.03
N ARG A 230 11.77 4.23 -10.51
CA ARG A 230 10.89 5.41 -10.51
C ARG A 230 11.49 6.67 -9.88
N LEU A 231 12.36 6.53 -8.89
CA LEU A 231 13.03 7.65 -8.21
C LEU A 231 14.13 8.30 -9.05
N ASN A 232 14.63 7.60 -10.06
CA ASN A 232 15.71 8.06 -10.92
C ASN A 232 15.19 8.60 -12.25
N ARG A 233 13.85 8.63 -12.43
CA ARG A 233 13.21 9.09 -13.66
C ARG A 233 13.41 10.60 -13.80
N PRO A 234 14.08 11.09 -14.87
CA PRO A 234 14.42 12.49 -15.01
C PRO A 234 13.24 13.29 -15.60
N ILE A 235 12.06 13.17 -14.96
CA ILE A 235 10.83 13.77 -15.48
C ILE A 235 10.96 15.29 -15.45
N VAL A 236 11.40 15.85 -14.33
CA VAL A 236 11.54 17.30 -14.16
C VAL A 236 12.55 17.87 -15.15
N GLU A 237 13.71 17.25 -15.29
CA GLU A 237 14.76 17.65 -16.22
C GLU A 237 14.29 17.57 -17.69
N SER A 238 13.39 16.63 -18.00
CA SER A 238 12.78 16.52 -19.33
C SER A 238 11.71 17.58 -19.56
N LEU A 239 10.93 17.92 -18.53
CA LEU A 239 9.93 18.99 -18.58
C LEU A 239 10.58 20.37 -18.71
N GLU A 240 11.74 20.59 -18.09
CA GLU A 240 12.51 21.83 -18.24
C GLU A 240 13.02 22.05 -19.66
N GLN A 241 13.31 20.97 -20.39
CA GLN A 241 13.71 21.02 -21.80
C GLN A 241 12.54 21.31 -22.76
N LEU A 242 11.28 21.29 -22.30
CA LEU A 242 10.14 21.64 -23.14
C LEU A 242 10.20 23.12 -23.55
N PRO A 243 10.13 23.43 -24.86
CA PRO A 243 10.12 24.80 -25.35
C PRO A 243 8.99 25.64 -24.74
N ASP A 244 9.29 26.87 -24.31
CA ASP A 244 8.32 27.75 -23.64
C ASP A 244 7.06 28.03 -24.46
N HIS A 245 7.19 28.16 -25.78
CA HIS A 245 6.07 28.40 -26.68
C HIS A 245 5.05 27.24 -26.72
N LEU A 246 5.45 26.02 -26.38
CA LEU A 246 4.54 24.88 -26.28
C LEU A 246 3.77 24.88 -24.95
N LYS A 247 4.40 25.39 -23.89
CA LYS A 247 3.83 25.43 -22.53
C LYS A 247 2.85 26.60 -22.37
N GLN A 248 3.20 27.77 -22.88
CA GLN A 248 2.40 28.99 -22.71
C GLN A 248 0.96 28.81 -23.18
N GLN A 249 0.00 29.17 -22.33
CA GLN A 249 -1.44 29.07 -22.63
C GLN A 249 -1.87 27.66 -23.09
N SER A 250 -1.16 26.62 -22.66
CA SER A 250 -1.52 25.23 -22.95
C SER A 250 -2.31 24.60 -21.80
N VAL A 251 -3.21 23.69 -22.14
CA VAL A 251 -3.68 22.66 -21.20
C VAL A 251 -2.74 21.48 -21.32
N LEU A 252 -2.20 21.02 -20.20
CA LEU A 252 -1.30 19.86 -20.18
C LEU A 252 -2.15 18.59 -20.02
N ILE A 253 -2.06 17.67 -20.97
CA ILE A 253 -2.89 16.47 -21.00
C ILE A 253 -2.00 15.24 -20.91
N THR A 254 -2.30 14.33 -19.99
CA THR A 254 -1.62 13.04 -19.90
C THR A 254 -2.55 11.93 -19.40
N THR A 255 -2.23 10.69 -19.76
CA THR A 255 -2.93 9.48 -19.28
C THR A 255 -2.15 8.74 -18.20
N ASP A 256 -0.91 9.16 -17.90
CA ASP A 256 -0.11 8.60 -16.81
C ASP A 256 -0.29 9.39 -15.51
N HIS A 257 -0.73 8.69 -14.46
CA HIS A 257 -0.84 9.26 -13.12
C HIS A 257 0.49 9.78 -12.58
N PHE A 258 1.61 9.13 -12.91
CA PHE A 258 2.91 9.52 -12.38
C PHE A 258 3.41 10.80 -13.03
N LEU A 259 3.29 10.91 -14.36
CA LEU A 259 3.55 12.15 -15.07
C LEU A 259 2.58 13.27 -14.65
N ALA A 260 1.28 13.01 -14.52
CA ALA A 260 0.29 13.98 -14.07
C ALA A 260 0.66 14.61 -12.72
N ALA A 261 1.11 13.80 -11.76
CA ALA A 261 1.55 14.30 -10.46
C ALA A 261 2.76 15.24 -10.55
N HIS A 262 3.71 14.97 -11.46
CA HIS A 262 4.84 15.87 -11.69
C HIS A 262 4.41 17.16 -12.38
N LEU A 263 3.48 17.09 -13.35
CA LEU A 263 2.93 18.28 -13.99
C LEU A 263 2.22 19.17 -12.96
N LEU A 264 1.44 18.60 -12.04
CA LEU A 264 0.74 19.34 -10.97
C LEU A 264 1.73 20.06 -10.05
N SER A 265 2.83 19.38 -9.70
CA SER A 265 3.84 19.97 -8.83
C SER A 265 4.72 21.01 -9.53
N HIS A 266 5.04 20.80 -10.81
CA HIS A 266 6.02 21.61 -11.55
C HIS A 266 5.37 22.78 -12.32
N TYR A 267 4.09 22.65 -12.72
CA TYR A 267 3.34 23.66 -13.45
C TYR A 267 2.04 24.09 -12.72
N PRO A 268 2.14 24.69 -11.52
CA PRO A 268 0.96 25.04 -10.70
C PRO A 268 0.04 26.11 -11.32
N GLN A 269 0.49 26.78 -12.40
CA GLN A 269 -0.26 27.82 -13.12
C GLN A 269 -0.91 27.33 -14.41
N HIS A 270 -0.85 26.02 -14.71
CA HIS A 270 -1.47 25.43 -15.90
C HIS A 270 -2.66 24.57 -15.51
N ALA A 271 -3.66 24.52 -16.39
CA ALA A 271 -4.70 23.51 -16.29
C ALA A 271 -4.13 22.16 -16.71
N ILE A 272 -4.35 21.14 -15.89
CA ILE A 272 -3.84 19.79 -16.13
C ILE A 272 -5.02 18.83 -16.22
N VAL A 273 -5.03 18.03 -17.26
CA VAL A 273 -6.08 17.06 -17.51
C VAL A 273 -5.48 15.67 -17.44
N PHE A 274 -6.06 14.87 -16.55
CA PHE A 274 -5.67 13.51 -16.31
C PHE A 274 -6.93 12.64 -16.30
N ASN A 275 -7.02 11.67 -17.22
CA ASN A 275 -8.12 10.70 -17.29
C ASN A 275 -9.53 11.33 -17.20
N GLN A 276 -9.75 12.43 -17.94
CA GLN A 276 -10.97 13.27 -17.95
C GLN A 276 -11.21 14.15 -16.72
N GLU A 277 -10.42 14.03 -15.66
CA GLU A 277 -10.44 14.96 -14.53
C GLU A 277 -9.59 16.19 -14.84
N ILE A 278 -10.09 17.37 -14.45
CA ILE A 278 -9.42 18.66 -14.64
C ILE A 278 -8.94 19.20 -13.30
N PHE A 279 -7.64 19.43 -13.21
CA PHE A 279 -7.02 20.14 -12.10
C PHE A 279 -6.72 21.58 -12.52
N HIS A 280 -6.88 22.51 -11.56
CA HIS A 280 -6.74 23.96 -11.80
C HIS A 280 -7.69 24.50 -12.89
N ILE A 281 -8.98 24.20 -12.75
CA ILE A 281 -10.03 24.57 -13.73
C ILE A 281 -10.05 26.07 -14.06
N ASP A 282 -9.69 26.94 -13.11
CA ASP A 282 -9.65 28.40 -13.32
C ASP A 282 -8.65 28.81 -14.41
N GLN A 283 -7.60 28.01 -14.62
CA GLN A 283 -6.59 28.25 -15.66
C GLN A 283 -7.03 27.73 -17.03
N LEU A 284 -8.04 26.85 -17.10
CA LEU A 284 -8.51 26.24 -18.35
C LEU A 284 -9.03 27.28 -19.34
N SER A 285 -9.71 28.32 -18.83
CA SER A 285 -10.25 29.42 -19.64
C SER A 285 -9.16 30.30 -20.27
N ARG A 286 -7.93 30.25 -19.75
CA ARG A 286 -6.78 31.00 -20.26
C ARG A 286 -5.99 30.23 -21.30
N SER A 287 -6.26 28.93 -21.45
CA SER A 287 -5.56 28.06 -22.37
C SER A 287 -6.15 28.15 -23.79
N LYS A 288 -5.28 28.36 -24.78
CA LYS A 288 -5.59 28.45 -26.21
C LYS A 288 -5.14 27.24 -27.02
N GLN A 289 -4.46 26.29 -26.39
CA GLN A 289 -3.93 25.10 -27.04
C GLN A 289 -3.89 23.92 -26.06
N CYS A 290 -3.72 22.71 -26.59
CA CYS A 290 -3.52 21.50 -25.80
C CYS A 290 -2.14 20.91 -26.07
N LEU A 291 -1.46 20.52 -25.01
CA LEU A 291 -0.16 19.84 -25.05
C LEU A 291 -0.31 18.47 -24.41
N TYR A 292 -0.32 17.44 -25.25
CA TYR A 292 -0.31 16.05 -24.84
C TYR A 292 1.11 15.63 -24.47
N LEU A 293 1.26 14.95 -23.33
CA LEU A 293 2.54 14.47 -22.80
C LEU A 293 2.40 13.00 -22.40
N TRP A 294 3.33 12.16 -22.88
CA TRP A 294 3.43 10.75 -22.50
C TRP A 294 4.89 10.29 -22.53
N ASP A 295 5.21 9.25 -21.78
CA ASP A 295 6.58 8.72 -21.69
C ASP A 295 6.69 7.28 -22.21
N ASP A 296 7.93 6.84 -22.46
CA ASP A 296 8.26 5.48 -22.91
C ASP A 296 8.36 4.46 -21.76
N ASP A 297 8.12 4.93 -20.54
CA ASP A 297 8.38 4.24 -19.28
C ASP A 297 7.09 3.64 -18.67
N THR A 298 5.95 3.88 -19.33
CA THR A 298 4.64 3.31 -19.03
C THR A 298 4.16 2.40 -20.16
N LEU A 299 3.48 1.29 -19.82
CA LEU A 299 2.85 0.38 -20.80
C LEU A 299 1.56 0.96 -21.38
N LEU A 300 1.35 2.27 -21.25
CA LEU A 300 0.15 2.94 -21.75
C LEU A 300 0.32 3.16 -23.25
N GLU A 301 -0.72 2.88 -24.02
CA GLU A 301 -0.73 3.23 -25.42
C GLU A 301 -0.60 4.75 -25.58
N PRO A 302 0.13 5.23 -26.60
CA PRO A 302 0.20 6.65 -26.89
C PRO A 302 -1.22 7.21 -27.06
N PRO A 303 -1.47 8.44 -26.59
CA PRO A 303 -2.80 9.03 -26.69
C PRO A 303 -3.26 9.09 -28.14
N ILE A 304 -4.56 8.90 -28.39
CA ILE A 304 -5.13 9.13 -29.71
C ILE A 304 -5.10 10.64 -29.95
N LEU A 305 -4.29 11.06 -30.92
CA LEU A 305 -4.08 12.46 -31.23
C LEU A 305 -4.97 12.90 -32.41
N ALA A 306 -5.73 13.97 -32.23
CA ALA A 306 -6.48 14.63 -33.29
C ALA A 306 -5.94 16.07 -33.46
N GLY A 307 -5.86 16.57 -34.70
CA GLY A 307 -5.49 17.96 -34.97
C GLY A 307 -4.08 18.36 -34.51
N VAL A 308 -3.09 17.48 -34.69
CA VAL A 308 -1.70 17.74 -34.24
C VAL A 308 -0.97 18.66 -35.21
N ASP A 309 -0.49 19.79 -34.70
CA ASP A 309 0.29 20.75 -35.49
C ASP A 309 1.80 20.56 -35.29
N LYS A 310 2.20 20.13 -34.09
CA LYS A 310 3.60 19.87 -33.75
C LYS A 310 3.70 18.66 -32.85
N GLN A 311 4.65 17.79 -33.15
CA GLN A 311 4.99 16.64 -32.31
C GLN A 311 6.50 16.50 -32.21
N GLY A 312 6.97 15.91 -31.12
CA GLY A 312 8.39 15.65 -30.93
C GLY A 312 8.65 14.80 -29.71
N THR A 313 9.92 14.50 -29.50
CA THR A 313 10.40 13.71 -28.36
C THR A 313 11.60 14.39 -27.74
N LEU A 314 11.63 14.47 -26.42
CA LEU A 314 12.78 14.88 -25.63
C LEU A 314 13.42 13.63 -25.05
N LYS A 315 14.75 13.55 -25.14
CA LYS A 315 15.52 12.39 -24.64
C LYS A 315 16.45 12.86 -23.55
N THR A 316 16.23 12.39 -22.33
CA THR A 316 17.06 12.71 -21.17
C THR A 316 17.80 11.46 -20.73
N LYS A 317 19.12 11.55 -20.54
CA LYS A 317 19.96 10.42 -20.16
C LYS A 317 20.22 10.40 -18.66
N VAL A 318 20.11 9.23 -18.05
CA VAL A 318 20.56 8.97 -16.68
C VAL A 318 21.43 7.72 -16.68
N GLY A 319 22.74 7.91 -16.56
CA GLY A 319 23.71 6.84 -16.80
C GLY A 319 23.60 6.29 -18.24
N PRO A 320 23.51 4.96 -18.44
CA PRO A 320 23.31 4.34 -19.75
C PRO A 320 21.85 4.37 -20.24
N ILE A 321 20.89 4.83 -19.43
CA ILE A 321 19.46 4.73 -19.72
C ILE A 321 18.96 6.04 -20.32
N VAL A 322 18.12 5.92 -21.35
CA VAL A 322 17.49 7.05 -22.05
C VAL A 322 16.01 7.05 -21.71
N TYR A 323 15.54 8.11 -21.08
CA TYR A 323 14.13 8.40 -20.86
C TYR A 323 13.61 9.26 -22.02
N THR A 324 12.48 8.89 -22.60
CA THR A 324 11.88 9.63 -23.71
C THR A 324 10.54 10.23 -23.30
N LEU A 325 10.50 11.56 -23.20
CA LEU A 325 9.26 12.31 -23.04
C LEU A 325 8.75 12.73 -24.42
N SER A 326 7.62 12.19 -24.83
CA SER A 326 6.96 12.54 -26.08
C SER A 326 5.92 13.63 -25.85
N TYR A 327 5.80 14.54 -26.82
CA TYR A 327 4.82 15.61 -26.77
C TYR A 327 4.11 15.81 -28.11
N ALA A 328 2.87 16.24 -28.05
CA ALA A 328 2.10 16.67 -29.21
C ALA A 328 1.25 17.89 -28.87
N ARG A 329 1.28 18.90 -29.74
CA ARG A 329 0.50 20.14 -29.64
C ARG A 329 -0.66 20.09 -30.62
N SER A 330 -1.83 20.48 -30.13
CA SER A 330 -3.05 20.65 -30.90
C SER A 330 -3.67 21.99 -30.58
N ASP A 331 -4.37 22.57 -31.55
CA ASP A 331 -5.21 23.75 -31.32
C ASP A 331 -6.41 23.44 -30.42
N ARG A 332 -7.01 24.49 -29.83
CA ARG A 332 -8.05 24.35 -28.79
C ARG A 332 -9.28 23.57 -29.26
N GLU A 333 -9.65 23.70 -30.52
CA GLU A 333 -10.84 23.07 -31.11
C GLU A 333 -10.71 21.55 -31.23
N SER A 334 -9.47 21.05 -31.32
CA SER A 334 -9.14 19.63 -31.40
C SER A 334 -8.79 19.01 -30.04
N CYS A 335 -8.92 19.78 -28.96
CA CYS A 335 -8.81 19.25 -27.60
C CYS A 335 -9.97 18.29 -27.29
N PRO A 336 -9.77 17.29 -26.42
CA PRO A 336 -10.85 16.41 -26.02
C PRO A 336 -11.92 17.22 -25.29
N PRO A 337 -13.22 16.88 -25.44
CA PRO A 337 -14.25 17.48 -24.60
C PRO A 337 -13.95 17.11 -23.14
N PHE A 338 -13.65 18.11 -22.33
CA PHE A 338 -13.44 17.90 -20.90
C PHE A 338 -14.79 17.89 -20.20
N MET A 339 -15.19 16.75 -19.64
CA MET A 339 -16.37 16.68 -18.80
C MET A 339 -16.09 17.42 -17.47
N ARG A 340 -17.12 18.10 -16.96
CA ARG A 340 -17.08 18.80 -15.67
C ARG A 340 -17.21 17.84 -14.51
#